data_AF-A0A6V8KF14-F1
#
_entry.id   AF-A0A6V8KF14-F1
#
_cell.length_a   1.000
_cell.length_b   1.000
_cell.length_c   1.000
_cell.angle_alpha   90.00
_cell.angle_beta   90.00
_cell.angle_gamma   90.00
#
_symmetry.space_group_name_H-M   'P 1'
#
loop_
_entity.id
_entity.type
_entity.pdbx_description
1 polymer ?
#
loop_
_entity_poly.entity_id
_entity_poly.type
_entity_poly.pdbx_seq_one_letter_code
_entity_poly.pdbx_strand_id
1 'polypeptide(L)'
;MSLWASSFKELTTLHVGARGEGFTSSIGSQWAKEGAEGDIANTPYFYAIAEGFVGRLPSGYEKDVRKADLATLRSEFGTAPEDLYGERMLFPAMEPNIGGSAAIVPTDLPGRRTEYVYARGVRWSPELDISKPSEDPEEFPEIYEVLFQGPTKYRAGHVYKDTWHEGPFGPGLPTQMWPEQWVSRTGDFLIVDLPLYGDGAGHAGYSRTDTSRTALYRGGELVGETEYSGFGFFELPPERADYRLEVADTRSVGDLTTEVRGVWTFPSAHVPGDDVFARLPVSTVRFTPRLDADNAAPAGRSFQIPVSVQRQLGAPAGKVKSLTVDVSYDDGKTWLKAPLRRDGNGWVASVKHPDAAGYVSLRASATDSGGNTVTQTVVHAYRLK
;
A
#
# COMPACT_ATOMS: atom_id res chain seq x y z
N MET A 1 2.05 25.91 -1.06
CA MET A 1 3.21 26.48 -1.80
C MET A 1 4.45 25.77 -1.31
N SER A 2 5.27 25.25 -2.21
CA SER A 2 6.50 24.51 -1.87
C SER A 2 7.69 25.16 -2.57
N LEU A 3 8.82 25.25 -1.88
CA LEU A 3 10.07 25.78 -2.42
C LEU A 3 11.10 24.65 -2.43
N TRP A 4 11.86 24.56 -3.52
CA TRP A 4 12.81 23.49 -3.76
C TRP A 4 14.16 24.07 -4.15
N ALA A 5 15.23 23.49 -3.63
CA ALA A 5 16.60 23.81 -4.01
C ALA A 5 17.50 22.61 -3.73
N SER A 6 18.60 22.49 -4.47
CA SER A 6 19.65 21.51 -4.21
C SER A 6 20.50 21.84 -2.98
N SER A 7 20.39 23.07 -2.45
CA SER A 7 21.01 23.48 -1.19
C SER A 7 20.19 24.55 -0.45
N PHE A 8 20.40 24.67 0.86
CA PHE A 8 19.78 25.73 1.67
C PHE A 8 20.35 27.14 1.43
N LYS A 9 21.45 27.29 0.66
CA LYS A 9 22.11 28.60 0.46
C LYS A 9 21.24 29.60 -0.31
N GLU A 10 20.36 29.09 -1.16
CA GLU A 10 19.52 29.89 -2.06
C GLU A 10 18.08 30.02 -1.55
N LEU A 11 17.75 29.37 -0.44
CA LEU A 11 16.43 29.43 0.17
C LEU A 11 16.42 30.49 1.28
N THR A 12 15.70 31.58 1.03
CA THR A 12 15.44 32.62 2.04
C THR A 12 13.95 32.72 2.30
N THR A 13 13.59 32.82 3.58
CA THR A 13 12.20 32.88 4.03
C THR A 13 12.04 34.02 5.02
N LEU A 14 10.91 34.73 4.92
CA LEU A 14 10.50 35.76 5.86
C LEU A 14 9.07 35.46 6.30
N HIS A 15 8.81 35.49 7.61
CA HIS A 15 7.46 35.49 8.15
C HIS A 15 7.03 36.94 8.38
N VAL A 16 6.03 37.41 7.63
CA VAL A 16 5.44 38.74 7.83
C VAL A 16 4.11 38.61 8.57
N GLY A 17 3.98 39.28 9.72
CA GLY A 17 2.78 39.25 10.55
C GLY A 17 2.90 38.42 11.83
N ALA A 18 1.80 38.30 12.57
CA ALA A 18 1.73 37.48 13.76
C ALA A 18 1.61 36.00 13.41
N ARG A 19 1.94 35.11 14.37
CA ARG A 19 1.69 33.67 14.20
C ARG A 19 0.20 33.45 13.93
N GLY A 20 -0.09 32.73 12.84
CA GLY A 20 -1.45 32.41 12.45
C GLY A 20 -1.93 31.11 13.09
N GLU A 21 -3.09 31.13 13.72
CA GLU A 21 -3.80 29.90 14.07
C GLU A 21 -4.18 29.15 12.79
N GLY A 22 -3.99 27.84 12.75
CA GLY A 22 -4.22 27.01 11.55
C GLY A 22 -3.10 27.05 10.48
N PHE A 23 -2.12 27.97 10.58
CA PHE A 23 -0.95 27.95 9.69
C PHE A 23 0.04 26.86 10.10
N THR A 24 0.46 26.00 9.17
CA THR A 24 1.53 25.01 9.41
C THR A 24 2.51 25.03 8.25
N SER A 25 3.80 24.86 8.54
CA SER A 25 4.83 24.69 7.52
C SER A 25 5.77 23.55 7.90
N SER A 26 6.59 23.09 6.95
CA SER A 26 7.58 22.06 7.18
C SER A 26 8.87 22.35 6.42
N ILE A 27 9.99 21.87 6.93
CA ILE A 27 11.26 21.79 6.20
C ILE A 27 11.60 20.31 6.04
N GLY A 28 11.86 19.91 4.80
CA GLY A 28 12.39 18.59 4.43
C GLY A 28 13.80 18.73 3.86
N SER A 29 14.65 17.74 4.12
CA SER A 29 15.99 17.66 3.56
C SER A 29 16.35 16.19 3.33
N GLN A 30 16.79 15.88 2.11
CA GLN A 30 17.04 14.53 1.65
C GLN A 30 18.42 14.47 0.98
N TRP A 31 19.20 13.44 1.31
CA TRP A 31 20.60 13.34 0.91
C TRP A 31 20.92 11.94 0.41
N ALA A 32 21.49 11.88 -0.79
CA ALA A 32 22.02 10.67 -1.41
C ALA A 32 23.53 10.81 -1.60
N LYS A 33 24.21 9.68 -1.75
CA LYS A 33 25.56 9.69 -2.36
C LYS A 33 25.39 9.76 -3.88
N GLU A 34 26.01 10.75 -4.50
CA GLU A 34 26.08 10.87 -5.95
C GLU A 34 26.95 9.77 -6.58
N GLY A 35 26.52 9.32 -7.76
CA GLY A 35 27.25 8.43 -8.65
C GLY A 35 28.38 9.14 -9.40
N ALA A 36 29.07 8.40 -10.28
CA ALA A 36 30.19 8.95 -11.05
C ALA A 36 29.74 10.02 -12.06
N GLU A 37 28.49 9.96 -12.52
CA GLU A 37 27.90 10.90 -13.48
C GLU A 37 27.14 12.05 -12.79
N GLY A 38 27.18 12.11 -11.45
CA GLY A 38 26.46 13.11 -10.66
C GLY A 38 24.98 12.79 -10.42
N ASP A 39 24.49 11.63 -10.89
CA ASP A 39 23.16 11.13 -10.59
C ASP A 39 23.06 10.57 -9.16
N ILE A 40 21.84 10.24 -8.72
CA ILE A 40 21.57 9.62 -7.41
C ILE A 40 21.02 8.19 -7.54
N ALA A 41 21.06 7.62 -8.74
CA ALA A 41 20.56 6.27 -9.00
C ALA A 41 21.37 5.26 -8.20
N ASN A 42 20.70 4.22 -7.68
CA ASN A 42 21.34 3.11 -6.97
C ASN A 42 22.24 3.55 -5.80
N THR A 43 21.93 4.71 -5.21
CA THR A 43 22.71 5.23 -4.09
C THR A 43 22.75 4.21 -2.94
N PRO A 44 23.94 3.88 -2.38
CA PRO A 44 24.05 2.84 -1.36
C PRO A 44 23.41 3.24 -0.03
N TYR A 45 23.25 4.54 0.21
CA TYR A 45 22.55 5.07 1.38
C TYR A 45 21.81 6.36 1.09
N PHE A 46 20.71 6.56 1.82
CA PHE A 46 19.86 7.74 1.71
C PHE A 46 19.50 8.29 3.09
N TYR A 47 19.50 9.60 3.29
CA TYR A 47 19.05 10.25 4.50
C TYR A 47 17.78 11.04 4.21
N ALA A 48 16.76 10.88 5.04
CA ALA A 48 15.53 11.65 4.98
C ALA A 48 15.25 12.32 6.33
N ILE A 49 15.20 13.66 6.33
CA ILE A 49 14.99 14.49 7.50
C ILE A 49 13.81 15.41 7.22
N ALA A 50 12.88 15.51 8.17
CA ALA A 50 11.81 16.48 8.08
C ALA A 50 11.41 16.99 9.48
N GLU A 51 10.98 18.25 9.53
CA GLU A 51 10.49 18.91 10.74
C GLU A 51 9.32 19.85 10.43
N GLY A 52 8.28 19.80 11.27
CA GLY A 52 7.08 20.61 11.15
C GLY A 52 7.08 21.79 12.11
N PHE A 53 6.45 22.89 11.70
CA PHE A 53 6.36 24.14 12.44
C PHE A 53 4.93 24.65 12.45
N VAL A 54 4.32 24.69 13.64
CA VAL A 54 2.96 25.20 13.84
C VAL A 54 2.97 26.71 14.04
N GLY A 55 2.04 27.39 13.38
CA GLY A 55 1.77 28.82 13.45
C GLY A 55 2.83 29.70 12.80
N ARG A 56 3.86 29.13 12.17
CA ARG A 56 4.95 29.91 11.55
C ARG A 56 5.63 29.20 10.40
N LEU A 57 6.12 30.00 9.44
CA LEU A 57 7.22 29.65 8.54
C LEU A 57 8.54 30.03 9.23
N PRO A 58 9.55 29.13 9.34
CA PRO A 58 10.86 29.48 9.88
C PRO A 58 11.52 30.58 9.04
N SER A 59 12.10 31.59 9.69
CA SER A 59 12.91 32.66 9.04
C SER A 59 14.42 32.38 9.13
N GLY A 60 14.77 31.12 9.34
CA GLY A 60 16.10 30.60 9.63
C GLY A 60 15.98 29.18 10.18
N TYR A 61 16.91 28.30 9.82
CA TYR A 61 16.88 26.90 10.23
C TYR A 61 18.30 26.34 10.28
N GLU A 62 18.69 25.87 11.46
CA GLU A 62 19.94 25.16 11.71
C GLU A 62 19.62 23.95 12.57
N LYS A 63 20.12 22.78 12.17
CA LYS A 63 19.86 21.53 12.89
C LYS A 63 21.01 20.54 12.76
N ASP A 64 21.57 20.18 13.91
CA ASP A 64 22.54 19.10 14.03
C ASP A 64 21.84 17.76 14.24
N VAL A 65 21.61 17.03 13.15
CA VAL A 65 21.03 15.69 13.22
C VAL A 65 22.10 14.68 13.63
N ARG A 66 21.89 13.98 14.75
CA ARG A 66 22.81 12.94 15.22
C ARG A 66 22.32 11.57 14.76
N LYS A 67 23.24 10.60 14.63
CA LYS A 67 22.88 9.20 14.34
C LYS A 67 21.84 8.63 15.32
N ALA A 68 21.91 9.04 16.59
CA ALA A 68 20.97 8.63 17.62
C ALA A 68 19.55 9.19 17.44
N ASP A 69 19.34 10.14 16.52
CA ASP A 69 18.03 10.70 16.17
C ASP A 69 17.39 10.00 14.96
N LEU A 70 18.13 9.11 14.31
CA LEU A 70 17.73 8.42 13.08
C LEU A 70 17.30 6.97 13.39
N ALA A 71 16.33 6.47 12.65
CA ALA A 71 16.12 5.04 12.47
C ALA A 71 16.80 4.57 11.17
N THR A 72 17.22 3.31 11.10
CA THR A 72 17.80 2.71 9.90
C THR A 72 16.81 1.73 9.29
N LEU A 73 16.49 1.90 8.01
CA LEU A 73 15.77 0.91 7.19
C LEU A 73 16.78 0.20 6.30
N ARG A 74 16.80 -1.12 6.34
CA ARG A 74 17.55 -1.96 5.40
C ARG A 74 16.56 -2.45 4.37
N SER A 75 16.48 -1.67 3.29
CA SER A 75 15.50 -1.86 2.22
C SER A 75 16.07 -2.86 1.21
N GLU A 76 15.33 -3.94 0.97
CA GLU A 76 15.58 -4.95 -0.06
C GLU A 76 14.43 -4.86 -1.07
N PHE A 77 14.76 -4.78 -2.35
CA PHE A 77 13.79 -4.65 -3.43
C PHE A 77 13.78 -5.92 -4.27
N GLY A 78 12.58 -6.48 -4.48
CA GLY A 78 12.32 -7.67 -5.28
C GLY A 78 12.52 -7.44 -6.79
N THR A 79 12.31 -8.50 -7.56
CA THR A 79 12.53 -8.52 -9.01
C THR A 79 11.32 -7.97 -9.77
N ALA A 80 11.56 -7.07 -10.72
CA ALA A 80 10.57 -6.57 -11.68
C ALA A 80 10.82 -7.15 -13.10
N PRO A 81 9.86 -7.00 -14.03
CA PRO A 81 10.08 -7.24 -15.46
C PRO A 81 11.33 -6.52 -16.01
N GLU A 82 12.00 -7.11 -17.01
CA GLU A 82 13.35 -6.68 -17.48
C GLU A 82 13.44 -5.23 -17.97
N ASP A 83 12.34 -4.62 -18.43
CA ASP A 83 12.31 -3.25 -18.94
C ASP A 83 11.81 -2.21 -17.91
N LEU A 84 11.55 -2.64 -16.67
CA LEU A 84 11.09 -1.79 -15.58
C LEU A 84 12.18 -1.63 -14.51
N TYR A 85 12.17 -0.47 -13.86
CA TYR A 85 13.07 -0.15 -12.74
C TYR A 85 12.27 0.43 -11.57
N GLY A 86 12.90 0.53 -10.41
CA GLY A 86 12.26 1.08 -9.21
C GLY A 86 12.53 2.56 -9.03
N GLU A 87 11.55 3.31 -8.54
CA GLU A 87 11.71 4.67 -8.05
C GLU A 87 11.30 4.72 -6.59
N ARG A 88 12.26 4.95 -5.69
CA ARG A 88 12.04 4.79 -4.24
C ARG A 88 12.04 6.13 -3.52
N MET A 89 10.92 6.45 -2.85
CA MET A 89 10.62 7.75 -2.24
C MET A 89 10.28 7.64 -0.75
N LEU A 90 10.63 8.64 0.05
CA LEU A 90 10.34 8.69 1.48
C LEU A 90 9.57 9.97 1.83
N PHE A 91 8.25 9.91 1.82
CA PHE A 91 7.42 11.07 2.15
C PHE A 91 7.32 11.27 3.66
N PRO A 92 7.55 12.48 4.18
CA PRO A 92 7.27 12.78 5.57
C PRO A 92 5.77 12.97 5.80
N ALA A 93 5.26 12.44 6.91
CA ALA A 93 3.89 12.60 7.37
C ALA A 93 3.88 13.25 8.76
N MET A 94 3.29 14.45 8.83
CA MET A 94 3.25 15.31 10.02
C MET A 94 1.82 15.49 10.54
N GLU A 95 1.69 16.10 11.71
CA GLU A 95 0.39 16.50 12.29
C GLU A 95 0.43 18.00 12.63
N PRO A 96 -0.50 18.83 12.11
CA PRO A 96 -1.53 18.48 11.13
C PRO A 96 -0.90 18.04 9.79
N ASN A 97 -1.57 17.12 9.09
CA ASN A 97 -1.08 16.64 7.78
C ASN A 97 -1.21 17.76 6.74
N ILE A 98 -0.07 18.23 6.23
CA ILE A 98 0.01 19.25 5.17
C ILE A 98 0.58 18.67 3.87
N GLY A 99 0.61 17.34 3.75
CA GLY A 99 1.38 16.64 2.74
C GLY A 99 2.88 16.70 3.02
N GLY A 100 3.66 16.21 2.06
CA GLY A 100 5.10 16.18 2.13
C GLY A 100 5.68 15.98 0.73
N SER A 101 6.99 16.00 0.64
CA SER A 101 7.65 15.82 -0.64
C SER A 101 8.90 14.96 -0.50
N ALA A 102 9.21 14.20 -1.55
CA ALA A 102 10.29 13.24 -1.58
C ALA A 102 11.21 13.49 -2.77
N ALA A 103 12.49 13.17 -2.62
CA ALA A 103 13.35 12.96 -3.78
C ALA A 103 12.95 11.62 -4.42
N ILE A 104 12.82 11.61 -5.74
CA ILE A 104 12.63 10.40 -6.53
C ILE A 104 14.02 9.81 -6.76
N VAL A 105 14.27 8.61 -6.25
CA VAL A 105 15.60 7.99 -6.29
C VAL A 105 15.51 6.66 -7.04
N PRO A 106 15.97 6.60 -8.31
CA PRO A 106 16.01 5.36 -9.08
C PRO A 106 16.79 4.26 -8.36
N THR A 107 16.29 3.04 -8.46
CA THR A 107 16.88 1.83 -7.87
C THR A 107 16.68 0.62 -8.78
N ASP A 108 17.69 -0.23 -8.86
CA ASP A 108 17.63 -1.50 -9.55
C ASP A 108 16.70 -2.46 -8.82
N LEU A 109 16.06 -3.33 -9.60
CA LEU A 109 15.17 -4.40 -9.15
C LEU A 109 15.67 -5.73 -9.76
N PRO A 110 16.21 -6.67 -8.98
CA PRO A 110 16.36 -6.63 -7.53
C PRO A 110 17.48 -5.70 -7.06
N GLY A 111 17.32 -5.13 -5.86
CA GLY A 111 18.25 -4.14 -5.32
C GLY A 111 18.26 -4.05 -3.81
N ARG A 112 19.13 -3.20 -3.26
CA ARG A 112 19.17 -2.93 -1.82
C ARG A 112 19.64 -1.51 -1.53
N ARG A 113 19.11 -0.90 -0.47
CA ARG A 113 19.52 0.43 0.00
C ARG A 113 19.44 0.54 1.52
N THR A 114 20.40 1.23 2.14
CA THR A 114 20.30 1.59 3.56
C THR A 114 19.76 3.00 3.72
N GLU A 115 18.59 3.14 4.32
CA GLU A 115 17.90 4.43 4.45
C GLU A 115 17.91 4.87 5.92
N TYR A 116 18.19 6.15 6.16
CA TYR A 116 18.23 6.73 7.49
C TYR A 116 17.15 7.79 7.60
N VAL A 117 16.16 7.54 8.45
CA VAL A 117 14.98 8.41 8.57
C VAL A 117 14.95 9.08 9.93
N TYR A 118 14.71 10.39 9.96
CA TYR A 118 14.59 11.15 11.21
C TYR A 118 13.40 10.62 12.02
N ALA A 119 13.62 10.28 13.29
CA ALA A 119 12.67 9.52 14.09
C ALA A 119 12.08 10.31 15.27
N ARG A 120 12.11 11.66 15.21
CA ARG A 120 11.52 12.54 16.23
C ARG A 120 10.43 13.44 15.65
N GLY A 121 9.20 13.28 16.13
CA GLY A 121 8.09 14.17 15.78
C GLY A 121 7.60 14.07 14.33
N VAL A 122 8.02 13.05 13.60
CA VAL A 122 7.64 12.80 12.20
C VAL A 122 7.36 11.31 12.00
N ARG A 123 6.40 11.02 11.12
CA ARG A 123 6.17 9.69 10.56
C ARG A 123 6.64 9.70 9.10
N TRP A 124 6.81 8.52 8.53
CA TRP A 124 7.22 8.37 7.14
C TRP A 124 6.24 7.50 6.40
N SER A 125 5.99 7.84 5.14
CA SER A 125 5.21 7.08 4.18
C SER A 125 6.15 6.67 3.05
N PRO A 126 6.91 5.57 3.22
CA PRO A 126 7.67 4.95 2.14
C PRO A 126 6.81 4.61 0.91
N GLU A 127 7.38 4.83 -0.26
CA GLU A 127 6.79 4.47 -1.56
C GLU A 127 7.87 3.91 -2.50
N LEU A 128 7.49 2.92 -3.31
CA LEU A 128 8.27 2.35 -4.39
C LEU A 128 7.36 2.28 -5.62
N ASP A 129 7.71 3.05 -6.63
CA ASP A 129 7.09 2.95 -7.94
C ASP A 129 7.91 2.00 -8.80
N ILE A 130 7.21 1.24 -9.66
CA ILE A 130 7.81 0.40 -10.68
C ILE A 130 7.50 1.09 -12.01
N SER A 131 8.54 1.57 -12.67
CA SER A 131 8.41 2.55 -13.74
C SER A 131 9.19 2.12 -14.99
N LYS A 132 8.78 2.69 -16.12
CA LYS A 132 9.50 2.61 -17.39
C LYS A 132 9.97 4.00 -17.80
N PRO A 133 11.20 4.17 -18.32
CA PRO A 133 11.61 5.46 -18.87
C PRO A 133 10.65 5.87 -19.99
N SER A 134 10.28 7.16 -20.06
CA SER A 134 9.52 7.67 -21.20
C SER A 134 10.35 7.61 -22.49
N GLU A 135 9.67 7.44 -23.63
CA GLU A 135 10.30 7.55 -24.95
C GLU A 135 10.79 9.00 -25.22
N ASP A 136 10.15 9.98 -24.60
CA ASP A 136 10.58 11.38 -24.59
C ASP A 136 11.35 11.67 -23.28
N PRO A 137 12.68 11.96 -23.35
CA PRO A 137 13.47 12.31 -22.17
C PRO A 137 13.01 13.57 -21.42
N GLU A 138 12.15 14.41 -22.02
CA GLU A 138 11.57 15.58 -21.36
C GLU A 138 10.32 15.24 -20.52
N GLU A 139 9.77 14.03 -20.66
CA GLU A 139 8.59 13.57 -19.92
C GLU A 139 8.95 12.74 -18.68
N PHE A 140 8.01 12.70 -17.73
CA PHE A 140 8.14 11.83 -16.56
C PHE A 140 8.08 10.35 -16.94
N PRO A 141 8.74 9.46 -16.17
CA PRO A 141 8.61 8.02 -16.34
C PRO A 141 7.15 7.55 -16.29
N GLU A 142 6.88 6.50 -17.04
CA GLU A 142 5.61 5.82 -17.03
C GLU A 142 5.52 4.88 -15.82
N ILE A 143 4.62 5.18 -14.88
CA ILE A 143 4.43 4.36 -13.68
C ILE A 143 3.53 3.15 -14.01
N TYR A 144 4.04 1.94 -13.75
CA TYR A 144 3.34 0.66 -13.96
C TYR A 144 2.75 0.08 -12.69
N GLU A 145 3.45 0.21 -11.57
CA GLU A 145 2.95 -0.19 -10.25
C GLU A 145 3.37 0.86 -9.22
N VAL A 146 2.57 1.01 -8.18
CA VAL A 146 2.89 1.84 -7.01
C VAL A 146 2.72 0.97 -5.79
N LEU A 147 3.75 0.85 -4.96
CA LEU A 147 3.68 0.26 -3.63
C LEU A 147 3.93 1.35 -2.60
N PHE A 148 3.12 1.40 -1.55
CA PHE A 148 3.27 2.39 -0.50
C PHE A 148 2.92 1.84 0.88
N GLN A 149 3.52 2.44 1.89
CA GLN A 149 3.23 2.18 3.28
C GLN A 149 2.55 3.40 3.91
N GLY A 150 1.46 3.18 4.65
CA GLY A 150 0.84 4.26 5.42
C GLY A 150 1.78 4.90 6.45
N PRO A 151 1.45 6.10 6.98
CA PRO A 151 2.30 6.85 7.89
C PRO A 151 2.82 6.02 9.09
N THR A 152 4.12 5.75 9.09
CA THR A 152 4.78 4.86 10.05
C THR A 152 5.72 5.62 10.96
N LYS A 153 5.62 5.34 12.26
CA LYS A 153 6.52 5.90 13.28
C LYS A 153 7.68 4.94 13.54
N TYR A 154 8.87 5.34 13.15
CA TYR A 154 10.09 4.61 13.50
C TYR A 154 10.66 5.06 14.84
N ARG A 155 11.41 4.17 15.49
CA ARG A 155 12.13 4.46 16.73
C ARG A 155 13.59 4.80 16.43
N ALA A 156 14.06 5.92 16.98
CA ALA A 156 15.46 6.33 16.84
C ALA A 156 16.41 5.25 17.39
N GLY A 157 17.54 5.04 16.71
CA GLY A 157 18.53 4.02 17.03
C GLY A 157 18.14 2.58 16.66
N HIS A 158 16.90 2.33 16.21
CA HIS A 158 16.50 1.00 15.75
C HIS A 158 16.83 0.76 14.29
N VAL A 159 17.11 -0.51 13.98
CA VAL A 159 17.26 -1.03 12.62
C VAL A 159 16.02 -1.85 12.26
N TYR A 160 15.45 -1.58 11.10
CA TYR A 160 14.31 -2.27 10.53
C TYR A 160 14.77 -2.97 9.25
N LYS A 161 14.31 -4.21 9.04
CA LYS A 161 14.36 -4.85 7.72
C LYS A 161 13.09 -4.46 6.99
N ASP A 162 13.22 -4.08 5.73
CA ASP A 162 12.11 -3.62 4.91
C ASP A 162 12.22 -4.24 3.52
N THR A 163 11.25 -5.06 3.12
CA THR A 163 11.28 -5.84 1.88
C THR A 163 10.14 -5.43 1.00
N TRP A 164 10.44 -5.04 -0.23
CA TRP A 164 9.47 -4.47 -1.16
C TRP A 164 9.37 -5.32 -2.42
N HIS A 165 8.19 -5.32 -3.04
CA HIS A 165 7.96 -6.01 -4.33
C HIS A 165 8.20 -7.53 -4.26
N GLU A 166 7.96 -8.12 -3.08
CA GLU A 166 7.91 -9.57 -2.89
C GLU A 166 6.45 -10.02 -2.77
N GLY A 167 6.05 -11.01 -3.55
CA GLY A 167 4.70 -11.52 -3.58
C GLY A 167 4.33 -12.39 -2.37
N PRO A 168 3.07 -12.87 -2.31
CA PRO A 168 1.98 -12.58 -3.24
C PRO A 168 1.52 -11.13 -3.19
N PHE A 169 1.14 -10.59 -4.33
CA PHE A 169 0.46 -9.30 -4.41
C PHE A 169 -1.05 -9.50 -4.19
N GLY A 170 -1.72 -8.52 -3.59
CA GLY A 170 -3.15 -8.61 -3.38
C GLY A 170 -3.73 -7.46 -2.55
N PRO A 171 -5.05 -7.52 -2.24
CA PRO A 171 -5.74 -6.42 -1.56
C PRO A 171 -5.23 -6.12 -0.15
N GLY A 172 -4.89 -4.86 0.12
CA GLY A 172 -4.29 -4.40 1.38
C GLY A 172 -4.91 -3.12 1.92
N LEU A 173 -5.05 -3.02 3.24
CA LEU A 173 -5.67 -1.86 3.92
C LEU A 173 -4.71 -1.29 4.99
N PRO A 174 -3.63 -0.60 4.60
CA PRO A 174 -2.65 -0.06 5.52
C PRO A 174 -3.26 1.11 6.31
N THR A 175 -2.50 1.64 7.27
CA THR A 175 -2.88 2.87 7.98
C THR A 175 -3.17 3.98 6.99
N GLN A 176 -4.30 4.65 7.16
CA GLN A 176 -4.72 5.72 6.25
C GLN A 176 -3.81 6.94 6.33
N MET A 177 -3.60 7.60 5.19
CA MET A 177 -3.01 8.93 5.11
C MET A 177 -4.09 10.02 5.18
N TRP A 178 -5.26 9.75 4.60
CA TRP A 178 -6.38 10.68 4.52
C TRP A 178 -7.65 10.15 5.22
N PRO A 179 -8.53 11.02 5.73
CA PRO A 179 -9.73 10.61 6.47
C PRO A 179 -10.66 9.66 5.71
N GLU A 180 -10.84 9.88 4.41
CA GLU A 180 -11.74 9.17 3.49
C GLU A 180 -11.29 7.75 3.15
N GLN A 181 -10.00 7.42 3.35
CA GLN A 181 -9.48 6.10 3.03
C GLN A 181 -10.03 5.02 3.98
N TRP A 182 -10.32 3.80 3.54
CA TRP A 182 -10.22 3.24 2.18
C TRP A 182 -11.61 3.09 1.56
N VAL A 183 -12.52 2.46 2.30
CA VAL A 183 -13.96 2.48 2.00
C VAL A 183 -14.67 3.27 3.10
N SER A 184 -15.26 4.40 2.75
CA SER A 184 -15.93 5.28 3.71
C SER A 184 -17.21 5.88 3.14
N ARG A 185 -18.06 6.40 4.02
CA ARG A 185 -19.22 7.20 3.65
C ARG A 185 -19.15 8.56 4.33
N THR A 186 -19.50 9.60 3.60
CA THR A 186 -19.69 10.98 4.08
C THR A 186 -21.01 11.51 3.52
N GLY A 187 -21.89 12.01 4.39
CA GLY A 187 -23.28 12.28 3.99
C GLY A 187 -23.92 11.06 3.33
N ASP A 188 -24.33 11.26 2.07
CA ASP A 188 -24.93 10.25 1.21
C ASP A 188 -23.99 9.71 0.13
N PHE A 189 -22.69 10.01 0.23
CA PHE A 189 -21.69 9.56 -0.73
C PHE A 189 -20.79 8.48 -0.14
N LEU A 190 -20.69 7.35 -0.83
CA LEU A 190 -19.73 6.29 -0.52
C LEU A 190 -18.53 6.42 -1.45
N ILE A 191 -17.34 6.46 -0.84
CA ILE A 191 -16.04 6.49 -1.50
C ILE A 191 -15.41 5.11 -1.37
N VAL A 192 -14.95 4.57 -2.49
CA VAL A 192 -14.13 3.36 -2.57
C VAL A 192 -12.77 3.75 -3.10
N ASP A 193 -11.73 3.41 -2.36
CA ASP A 193 -10.34 3.44 -2.77
C ASP A 193 -9.69 2.18 -2.18
N LEU A 194 -9.51 1.14 -2.99
CA LEU A 194 -9.00 -0.17 -2.57
C LEU A 194 -7.70 -0.48 -3.30
N PRO A 195 -6.56 -0.52 -2.61
CA PRO A 195 -5.32 -1.02 -3.17
C PRO A 195 -5.42 -2.54 -3.38
N LEU A 196 -5.36 -2.99 -4.63
CA LEU A 196 -5.56 -4.40 -5.01
C LEU A 196 -4.26 -5.18 -5.25
N TYR A 197 -3.11 -4.51 -5.33
CA TYR A 197 -1.82 -5.09 -5.72
C TYR A 197 -0.70 -4.88 -4.68
N GLY A 198 -1.05 -4.89 -3.40
CA GLY A 198 -0.07 -4.73 -2.31
C GLY A 198 0.76 -5.99 -2.03
N ASP A 199 2.04 -5.83 -1.73
CA ASP A 199 3.05 -6.90 -1.59
C ASP A 199 2.94 -7.74 -0.30
N GLY A 200 3.65 -8.86 -0.25
CA GLY A 200 3.65 -9.80 0.87
C GLY A 200 4.13 -9.21 2.21
N ALA A 201 4.89 -8.11 2.19
CA ALA A 201 5.34 -7.40 3.39
C ALA A 201 4.25 -6.48 3.97
N GLY A 202 3.20 -6.19 3.20
CA GLY A 202 2.05 -5.40 3.63
C GLY A 202 2.08 -3.96 3.15
N HIS A 203 2.93 -3.63 2.18
CA HIS A 203 2.82 -2.38 1.42
C HIS A 203 1.57 -2.49 0.54
N ALA A 204 0.67 -1.51 0.62
CA ALA A 204 -0.46 -1.45 -0.31
C ALA A 204 0.04 -1.08 -1.70
N GLY A 205 -0.76 -1.35 -2.73
CA GLY A 205 -0.38 -0.91 -4.06
C GLY A 205 -1.47 -0.96 -5.10
N TYR A 206 -1.19 -0.25 -6.17
CA TYR A 206 -1.97 -0.20 -7.40
C TYR A 206 -1.09 -0.63 -8.57
N SER A 207 -1.73 -1.02 -9.67
CA SER A 207 -1.08 -1.45 -10.89
C SER A 207 -1.79 -0.84 -12.08
N ARG A 208 -1.07 -0.62 -13.19
CA ARG A 208 -1.70 -0.57 -14.51
C ARG A 208 -2.46 -1.86 -14.73
N THR A 209 -3.68 -1.74 -15.25
CA THR A 209 -4.60 -2.86 -15.48
C THR A 209 -5.01 -2.90 -16.95
N ASP A 210 -5.25 -4.10 -17.47
CA ASP A 210 -5.81 -4.28 -18.81
C ASP A 210 -7.32 -4.08 -18.79
N THR A 211 -7.98 -4.60 -17.74
CA THR A 211 -9.41 -4.40 -17.47
C THR A 211 -9.62 -4.16 -15.99
N SER A 212 -10.61 -3.32 -15.67
CA SER A 212 -10.98 -2.97 -14.29
C SER A 212 -12.49 -2.76 -14.19
N ARG A 213 -13.09 -3.21 -13.09
CA ARG A 213 -14.48 -2.92 -12.76
C ARG A 213 -14.65 -2.81 -11.25
N THR A 214 -15.25 -1.71 -10.80
CA THR A 214 -15.69 -1.52 -9.41
C THR A 214 -17.19 -1.25 -9.40
N ALA A 215 -17.98 -2.09 -8.74
CA ALA A 215 -19.44 -2.00 -8.75
C ALA A 215 -20.04 -2.12 -7.34
N LEU A 216 -21.03 -1.29 -7.06
CA LEU A 216 -21.74 -1.27 -5.80
C LEU A 216 -23.20 -1.68 -6.00
N TYR A 217 -23.67 -2.59 -5.15
CA TYR A 217 -25.04 -3.07 -5.15
C TYR A 217 -25.71 -2.78 -3.81
N ARG A 218 -27.02 -2.53 -3.84
CA ARG A 218 -27.89 -2.35 -2.67
C ARG A 218 -29.09 -3.27 -2.81
N GLY A 219 -29.31 -4.17 -1.84
CA GLY A 219 -30.44 -5.12 -1.91
C GLY A 219 -30.44 -6.04 -3.15
N GLY A 220 -29.28 -6.24 -3.78
CA GLY A 220 -29.14 -7.02 -5.02
C GLY A 220 -29.23 -6.22 -6.31
N GLU A 221 -29.68 -4.96 -6.26
CA GLU A 221 -29.75 -4.05 -7.41
C GLU A 221 -28.45 -3.25 -7.55
N LEU A 222 -28.02 -3.01 -8.80
CA LEU A 222 -26.84 -2.21 -9.09
C LEU A 222 -27.12 -0.74 -8.77
N VAL A 223 -26.29 -0.14 -7.92
CA VAL A 223 -26.30 1.30 -7.63
C VAL A 223 -25.50 2.04 -8.70
N GLY A 224 -24.33 1.52 -9.03
CA GLY A 224 -23.44 2.07 -10.05
C GLY A 224 -22.17 1.25 -10.20
N GLU A 225 -21.40 1.55 -11.24
CA GLU A 225 -20.11 0.94 -11.51
C GLU A 225 -19.14 1.92 -12.19
N THR A 226 -17.85 1.64 -12.10
CA THR A 226 -16.76 2.38 -12.74
C THR A 226 -15.81 1.40 -13.41
N GLU A 227 -15.05 1.89 -14.39
CA GLU A 227 -13.94 1.15 -15.03
C GLU A 227 -12.60 1.43 -14.34
N TYR A 228 -12.62 1.93 -13.10
CA TYR A 228 -11.42 2.20 -12.32
C TYR A 228 -11.12 1.07 -11.33
N SER A 229 -9.86 0.62 -11.30
CA SER A 229 -9.34 -0.40 -10.39
C SER A 229 -9.60 0.00 -8.93
N GLY A 230 -10.46 -0.77 -8.25
CA GLY A 230 -10.74 -0.57 -6.82
C GLY A 230 -11.22 0.84 -6.45
N PHE A 231 -11.72 1.65 -7.38
CA PHE A 231 -12.04 3.05 -7.13
C PHE A 231 -13.45 3.43 -7.59
N GLY A 232 -14.17 4.20 -6.78
CA GLY A 232 -15.49 4.72 -7.16
C GLY A 232 -16.12 5.65 -6.15
N PHE A 233 -17.03 6.48 -6.65
CA PHE A 233 -17.83 7.42 -5.87
C PHE A 233 -19.31 7.18 -6.17
N PHE A 234 -20.10 6.88 -5.14
CA PHE A 234 -21.49 6.45 -5.31
C PHE A 234 -22.43 7.28 -4.43
N GLU A 235 -23.44 7.89 -5.03
CA GLU A 235 -24.55 8.53 -4.31
C GLU A 235 -25.55 7.48 -3.84
N LEU A 236 -25.90 7.49 -2.55
CA LEU A 236 -26.68 6.46 -1.89
C LEU A 236 -27.92 7.07 -1.22
N PRO A 237 -29.05 6.33 -1.17
CA PRO A 237 -30.16 6.71 -0.30
C PRO A 237 -29.72 6.80 1.17
N PRO A 238 -30.33 7.70 1.97
CA PRO A 238 -29.92 7.92 3.36
C PRO A 238 -30.23 6.72 4.27
N GLU A 239 -31.21 5.88 3.90
CA GLU A 239 -31.65 4.77 4.72
C GLU A 239 -30.56 3.71 4.88
N ARG A 240 -30.53 3.11 6.08
CA ARG A 240 -29.66 1.98 6.37
C ARG A 240 -30.01 0.80 5.46
N ALA A 241 -29.00 0.26 4.78
CA ALA A 241 -29.11 -0.91 3.94
C ALA A 241 -27.82 -1.76 3.99
N ASP A 242 -27.92 -2.99 3.51
CA ASP A 242 -26.77 -3.84 3.24
C ASP A 242 -26.30 -3.61 1.80
N TYR A 243 -24.99 -3.42 1.66
CA TYR A 243 -24.33 -3.16 0.39
C TYR A 243 -23.43 -4.34 0.04
N ARG A 244 -23.27 -4.58 -1.27
CA ARG A 244 -22.30 -5.51 -1.82
C ARG A 244 -21.38 -4.75 -2.76
N LEU A 245 -20.10 -4.68 -2.43
CA LEU A 245 -19.05 -4.11 -3.27
C LEU A 245 -18.35 -5.23 -4.02
N GLU A 246 -18.24 -5.12 -5.33
CA GLU A 246 -17.54 -6.05 -6.20
C GLU A 246 -16.41 -5.32 -6.92
N VAL A 247 -15.22 -5.92 -6.97
CA VAL A 247 -14.10 -5.48 -7.80
C VAL A 247 -13.59 -6.64 -8.64
N ALA A 248 -13.19 -6.36 -9.87
CA ALA A 248 -12.54 -7.32 -10.75
C ALA A 248 -11.52 -6.62 -11.65
N ASP A 249 -10.26 -7.04 -11.56
CA ASP A 249 -9.17 -6.48 -12.33
C ASP A 249 -8.36 -7.58 -13.02
N THR A 250 -7.84 -7.28 -14.20
CA THR A 250 -6.79 -8.06 -14.86
C THR A 250 -5.61 -7.17 -15.20
N ARG A 251 -4.41 -7.73 -15.24
CA ARG A 251 -3.21 -7.02 -15.65
C ARG A 251 -2.20 -7.91 -16.35
N SER A 252 -1.39 -7.29 -17.22
CA SER A 252 -0.29 -7.93 -17.95
C SER A 252 1.08 -7.30 -17.67
N VAL A 253 1.20 -6.53 -16.58
CA VAL A 253 2.48 -5.92 -16.14
C VAL A 253 3.52 -7.00 -15.78
N GLY A 254 3.07 -8.12 -15.23
CA GLY A 254 3.89 -9.29 -14.94
C GLY A 254 3.03 -10.55 -14.97
N ASP A 255 3.64 -11.69 -14.67
CA ASP A 255 2.99 -13.01 -14.64
C ASP A 255 2.39 -13.38 -13.27
N LEU A 256 2.57 -12.53 -12.25
CA LEU A 256 2.04 -12.68 -10.90
C LEU A 256 0.84 -11.77 -10.66
N THR A 257 -0.17 -12.31 -9.98
CA THR A 257 -1.41 -11.58 -9.66
C THR A 257 -2.00 -10.99 -10.94
N THR A 258 -2.17 -11.85 -11.95
CA THR A 258 -2.69 -11.47 -13.28
C THR A 258 -4.17 -11.13 -13.24
N GLU A 259 -4.86 -11.58 -12.20
CA GLU A 259 -6.25 -11.26 -11.93
C GLU A 259 -6.53 -11.18 -10.43
N VAL A 260 -7.28 -10.15 -10.03
CA VAL A 260 -7.80 -9.96 -8.67
C VAL A 260 -9.32 -9.82 -8.75
N ARG A 261 -10.03 -10.58 -7.91
CA ARG A 261 -11.46 -10.39 -7.68
C ARG A 261 -11.73 -10.21 -6.21
N GLY A 262 -12.63 -9.31 -5.86
CA GLY A 262 -13.05 -9.07 -4.49
C GLY A 262 -14.55 -8.84 -4.39
N VAL A 263 -15.17 -9.41 -3.36
CA VAL A 263 -16.58 -9.18 -3.03
C VAL A 263 -16.68 -8.95 -1.54
N TRP A 264 -17.23 -7.80 -1.15
CA TRP A 264 -17.48 -7.44 0.25
C TRP A 264 -18.96 -7.21 0.49
N THR A 265 -19.46 -7.61 1.66
CA THR A 265 -20.77 -7.17 2.14
C THR A 265 -20.66 -6.47 3.47
N PHE A 266 -21.33 -5.33 3.60
CA PHE A 266 -21.33 -4.51 4.82
C PHE A 266 -22.60 -3.64 4.90
N PRO A 267 -23.06 -3.30 6.11
CA PRO A 267 -24.12 -2.32 6.29
C PRO A 267 -23.58 -0.89 6.15
N SER A 268 -24.39 0.02 5.64
CA SER A 268 -24.09 1.46 5.63
C SER A 268 -25.38 2.28 5.72
N ALA A 269 -25.28 3.51 6.19
CA ALA A 269 -26.37 4.48 6.34
C ALA A 269 -25.80 5.90 6.23
N HIS A 270 -26.68 6.90 6.08
CA HIS A 270 -26.30 8.31 6.08
C HIS A 270 -25.33 8.69 7.22
N VAL A 271 -24.35 9.55 6.91
CA VAL A 271 -23.35 10.05 7.87
C VAL A 271 -23.55 11.55 8.07
N PRO A 272 -24.02 12.01 9.23
CA PRO A 272 -24.28 13.43 9.45
C PRO A 272 -22.98 14.23 9.64
N GLY A 273 -22.99 15.46 9.12
CA GLY A 273 -21.88 16.41 9.23
C GLY A 273 -21.03 16.46 7.96
N ASP A 274 -20.66 17.67 7.57
CA ASP A 274 -19.73 17.90 6.46
C ASP A 274 -18.33 17.42 6.87
N ASP A 275 -17.58 16.86 5.92
CA ASP A 275 -16.21 16.34 6.12
C ASP A 275 -16.05 15.26 7.21
N VAL A 276 -17.14 14.59 7.60
CA VAL A 276 -17.11 13.44 8.52
C VAL A 276 -17.13 12.14 7.72
N PHE A 277 -16.04 11.36 7.79
CA PHE A 277 -15.89 10.09 7.08
C PHE A 277 -16.13 8.90 8.01
N ALA A 278 -17.27 8.23 7.86
CA ALA A 278 -17.52 6.96 8.55
C ALA A 278 -16.89 5.81 7.74
N ARG A 279 -15.87 5.19 8.33
CA ARG A 279 -15.18 4.04 7.74
C ARG A 279 -16.06 2.79 7.78
N LEU A 280 -16.22 2.14 6.64
CA LEU A 280 -17.06 0.95 6.51
C LEU A 280 -16.28 -0.31 6.92
N PRO A 281 -16.97 -1.33 7.47
CA PRO A 281 -16.32 -2.51 8.06
C PRO A 281 -15.85 -3.52 7.00
N VAL A 282 -14.98 -3.07 6.10
CA VAL A 282 -14.32 -3.93 5.09
C VAL A 282 -13.04 -4.55 5.65
N SER A 283 -12.69 -5.73 5.12
CA SER A 283 -11.47 -6.46 5.46
C SER A 283 -10.87 -7.15 4.25
N THR A 284 -9.56 -7.35 4.22
CA THR A 284 -8.87 -8.15 3.21
C THR A 284 -8.23 -9.38 3.86
N VAL A 285 -7.97 -10.43 3.09
CA VAL A 285 -7.21 -11.60 3.56
C VAL A 285 -5.78 -11.48 3.03
N ARG A 286 -4.78 -11.49 3.92
CA ARG A 286 -3.37 -11.39 3.52
C ARG A 286 -2.73 -12.78 3.55
N PHE A 287 -2.01 -13.12 2.49
CA PHE A 287 -1.20 -14.33 2.38
C PHE A 287 0.28 -13.94 2.44
N THR A 288 1.05 -14.61 3.29
CA THR A 288 2.49 -14.29 3.49
C THR A 288 3.36 -15.56 3.47
N PRO A 289 3.28 -16.39 2.41
CA PRO A 289 4.15 -17.54 2.24
C PRO A 289 5.61 -17.12 2.19
N ARG A 290 6.52 -18.02 2.58
CA ARG A 290 7.96 -17.80 2.40
C ARG A 290 8.35 -18.21 0.99
N LEU A 291 8.57 -17.22 0.13
CA LEU A 291 8.99 -17.40 -1.25
C LEU A 291 10.49 -17.12 -1.41
N ASP A 292 11.06 -17.56 -2.52
CA ASP A 292 12.39 -17.12 -2.95
C ASP A 292 12.34 -15.76 -3.67
N ALA A 293 13.50 -15.28 -4.15
CA ALA A 293 13.64 -14.00 -4.84
C ALA A 293 12.90 -13.94 -6.20
N ASP A 294 12.49 -15.08 -6.75
CA ASP A 294 11.66 -15.17 -7.95
C ASP A 294 10.18 -15.31 -7.59
N ASN A 295 9.79 -15.01 -6.34
CA ASN A 295 8.44 -15.21 -5.84
C ASN A 295 7.94 -16.65 -6.07
N ALA A 296 8.83 -17.63 -5.92
CA ALA A 296 8.53 -19.04 -6.11
C ALA A 296 8.57 -19.85 -4.81
N ALA A 297 7.80 -20.92 -4.79
CA ALA A 297 7.79 -21.94 -3.75
C ALA A 297 8.14 -23.31 -4.37
N PRO A 298 8.69 -24.25 -3.57
CA PRO A 298 9.08 -25.55 -4.09
C PRO A 298 7.88 -26.40 -4.53
N ALA A 299 7.97 -27.02 -5.70
CA ALA A 299 7.04 -28.00 -6.22
C ALA A 299 7.14 -29.36 -5.48
N GLY A 300 6.15 -30.23 -5.71
CA GLY A 300 6.16 -31.65 -5.30
C GLY A 300 6.03 -31.91 -3.78
N ARG A 301 5.86 -30.88 -2.96
CA ARG A 301 5.82 -31.01 -1.49
C ARG A 301 4.70 -30.25 -0.81
N SER A 302 4.45 -30.61 0.43
CA SER A 302 3.58 -29.82 1.31
C SER A 302 4.22 -28.47 1.63
N PHE A 303 3.38 -27.45 1.69
CA PHE A 303 3.77 -26.07 1.92
C PHE A 303 2.77 -25.39 2.88
N GLN A 304 3.25 -24.40 3.61
CA GLN A 304 2.48 -23.68 4.64
C GLN A 304 2.38 -22.22 4.25
N ILE A 305 1.15 -21.70 4.20
CA ILE A 305 0.86 -20.32 3.83
C ILE A 305 0.30 -19.63 5.07
N PRO A 306 1.04 -18.74 5.74
CA PRO A 306 0.48 -17.90 6.78
C PRO A 306 -0.59 -16.96 6.21
N VAL A 307 -1.71 -16.85 6.95
CA VAL A 307 -2.91 -16.12 6.55
C VAL A 307 -3.36 -15.21 7.69
N SER A 308 -3.72 -13.98 7.36
CA SER A 308 -4.34 -13.05 8.32
C SER A 308 -5.52 -12.32 7.69
N VAL A 309 -6.44 -11.81 8.52
CA VAL A 309 -7.53 -10.95 8.08
C VAL A 309 -7.20 -9.53 8.53
N GLN A 310 -6.91 -8.66 7.57
CA GLN A 310 -6.62 -7.25 7.80
C GLN A 310 -7.93 -6.46 7.74
N ARG A 311 -8.23 -5.69 8.78
CA ARG A 311 -9.43 -4.84 8.83
C ARG A 311 -9.06 -3.40 8.51
N GLN A 312 -10.00 -2.64 7.95
CA GLN A 312 -9.86 -1.19 7.85
C GLN A 312 -9.78 -0.57 9.25
N LEU A 313 -8.69 0.15 9.53
CA LEU A 313 -8.47 0.79 10.83
C LEU A 313 -9.50 1.91 11.08
N GLY A 314 -10.14 1.91 12.24
CA GLY A 314 -11.16 2.89 12.63
C GLY A 314 -12.58 2.57 12.16
N ALA A 315 -12.80 1.48 11.41
CA ALA A 315 -14.13 0.97 11.12
C ALA A 315 -14.70 0.17 12.31
N PRO A 316 -16.04 -0.03 12.40
CA PRO A 316 -16.65 -0.93 13.39
C PRO A 316 -16.02 -2.33 13.34
N ALA A 317 -15.50 -2.81 14.47
CA ALA A 317 -14.70 -4.03 14.51
C ALA A 317 -15.52 -5.27 14.92
N GLY A 318 -15.62 -6.26 14.03
CA GLY A 318 -16.10 -7.60 14.34
C GLY A 318 -14.97 -8.63 14.46
N LYS A 319 -15.04 -9.58 15.41
CA LYS A 319 -14.08 -10.71 15.49
C LYS A 319 -14.29 -11.66 14.30
N VAL A 320 -13.23 -12.19 13.70
CA VAL A 320 -13.36 -13.19 12.61
C VAL A 320 -14.05 -14.44 13.17
N LYS A 321 -15.23 -14.77 12.64
CA LYS A 321 -16.02 -15.95 13.00
C LYS A 321 -15.66 -17.15 12.14
N SER A 322 -15.48 -16.94 10.84
CA SER A 322 -15.10 -17.98 9.89
C SER A 322 -14.06 -17.44 8.90
N LEU A 323 -13.17 -18.33 8.47
CA LEU A 323 -12.20 -18.12 7.41
C LEU A 323 -12.06 -19.43 6.64
N THR A 324 -12.10 -19.37 5.32
CA THR A 324 -11.78 -20.47 4.41
C THR A 324 -10.72 -20.02 3.43
N VAL A 325 -9.85 -20.96 3.03
CA VAL A 325 -8.86 -20.76 1.97
C VAL A 325 -8.96 -21.93 1.01
N ASP A 326 -8.99 -21.62 -0.27
CA ASP A 326 -8.89 -22.57 -1.37
C ASP A 326 -7.63 -22.27 -2.19
N VAL A 327 -7.06 -23.32 -2.77
CA VAL A 327 -5.89 -23.27 -3.64
C VAL A 327 -6.24 -23.83 -5.02
N SER A 328 -5.66 -23.24 -6.04
CA SER A 328 -5.79 -23.66 -7.44
C SER A 328 -4.40 -23.78 -8.06
N TYR A 329 -4.25 -24.73 -8.97
CA TYR A 329 -3.03 -24.96 -9.78
C TYR A 329 -3.31 -24.92 -11.29
N ASP A 330 -4.50 -24.46 -11.69
CA ASP A 330 -4.97 -24.37 -13.08
C ASP A 330 -5.61 -23.00 -13.37
N ASP A 331 -4.97 -21.94 -12.88
CA ASP A 331 -5.33 -20.53 -13.13
C ASP A 331 -6.73 -20.14 -12.61
N GLY A 332 -7.18 -20.79 -11.54
CA GLY A 332 -8.46 -20.50 -10.87
C GLY A 332 -9.66 -21.24 -11.47
N LYS A 333 -9.44 -22.21 -12.38
CA LYS A 333 -10.51 -23.01 -12.97
C LYS A 333 -11.09 -24.01 -11.98
N THR A 334 -10.25 -24.66 -11.18
CA THR A 334 -10.68 -25.58 -10.12
C THR A 334 -10.06 -25.23 -8.77
N TRP A 335 -10.81 -25.46 -7.69
CA TRP A 335 -10.44 -25.01 -6.35
C TRP A 335 -10.45 -26.17 -5.36
N LEU A 336 -9.33 -26.35 -4.65
CA LEU A 336 -9.15 -27.34 -3.59
C LEU A 336 -9.12 -26.65 -2.24
N LYS A 337 -9.86 -27.17 -1.26
CA LYS A 337 -9.84 -26.63 0.10
C LYS A 337 -8.46 -26.80 0.73
N ALA A 338 -7.90 -25.72 1.27
CA ALA A 338 -6.68 -25.74 2.07
C ALA A 338 -7.03 -25.78 3.57
N PRO A 339 -6.70 -26.85 4.31
CA PRO A 339 -6.95 -26.92 5.75
C PRO A 339 -6.27 -25.77 6.50
N LEU A 340 -7.04 -25.08 7.33
CA LEU A 340 -6.55 -23.99 8.18
C LEU A 340 -6.34 -24.47 9.62
N ARG A 341 -5.24 -24.02 10.22
CA ARG A 341 -5.03 -24.08 11.67
C ARG A 341 -4.83 -22.68 12.21
N ARG A 342 -5.26 -22.42 13.44
CA ARG A 342 -4.93 -21.16 14.14
C ARG A 342 -3.42 -21.11 14.43
N ASP A 343 -2.86 -19.92 14.35
CA ASP A 343 -1.47 -19.64 14.70
C ASP A 343 -1.36 -18.21 15.27
N GLY A 344 -1.27 -18.10 16.60
CA GLY A 344 -1.37 -16.81 17.29
C GLY A 344 -2.66 -16.05 16.94
N ASN A 345 -2.49 -14.83 16.40
CA ASN A 345 -3.59 -13.98 15.94
C ASN A 345 -4.02 -14.24 14.49
N GLY A 346 -3.35 -15.16 13.79
CA GLY A 346 -3.63 -15.53 12.41
C GLY A 346 -3.94 -17.01 12.24
N TRP A 347 -3.75 -17.47 11.01
CA TRP A 347 -3.93 -18.85 10.60
C TRP A 347 -2.79 -19.29 9.70
N VAL A 348 -2.67 -20.59 9.50
CA VAL A 348 -1.81 -21.17 8.48
C VAL A 348 -2.63 -22.13 7.64
N ALA A 349 -2.65 -21.92 6.34
CA ALA A 349 -3.22 -22.83 5.35
C ALA A 349 -2.17 -23.86 4.94
N SER A 350 -2.56 -25.14 4.92
CA SER A 350 -1.71 -26.22 4.43
C SER A 350 -2.11 -26.60 3.01
N VAL A 351 -1.14 -26.60 2.10
CA VAL A 351 -1.34 -27.02 0.70
C VAL A 351 -0.34 -28.11 0.32
N LYS A 352 -0.68 -28.89 -0.71
CA LYS A 352 0.24 -29.84 -1.35
C LYS A 352 0.46 -29.38 -2.78
N HIS A 353 1.66 -28.92 -3.08
CA HIS A 353 2.00 -28.48 -4.43
C HIS A 353 2.11 -29.69 -5.36
N PRO A 354 1.64 -29.58 -6.62
CA PRO A 354 1.91 -30.58 -7.64
C PRO A 354 3.41 -30.69 -7.90
N ASP A 355 3.85 -31.84 -8.40
CA ASP A 355 5.24 -32.07 -8.82
C ASP A 355 5.44 -31.54 -10.25
N ALA A 356 5.20 -30.25 -10.43
CA ALA A 356 5.31 -29.54 -11.69
C ALA A 356 5.55 -28.05 -11.44
N ALA A 357 6.28 -27.41 -12.35
CA ALA A 357 6.35 -25.96 -12.40
C ALA A 357 4.99 -25.37 -12.82
N GLY A 358 4.72 -24.14 -12.39
CA GLY A 358 3.46 -23.46 -12.69
C GLY A 358 3.18 -22.33 -11.71
N TYR A 359 1.90 -22.07 -11.47
CA TYR A 359 1.47 -21.01 -10.55
C TYR A 359 0.49 -21.55 -9.52
N VAL A 360 0.47 -20.91 -8.36
CA VAL A 360 -0.55 -21.11 -7.35
C VAL A 360 -1.49 -19.93 -7.36
N SER A 361 -2.79 -20.19 -7.47
CA SER A 361 -3.85 -19.19 -7.28
C SER A 361 -4.53 -19.43 -5.94
N LEU A 362 -4.93 -18.35 -5.25
CA LEU A 362 -5.49 -18.42 -3.90
C LEU A 362 -6.85 -17.73 -3.86
N ARG A 363 -7.80 -18.36 -3.18
CA ARG A 363 -9.11 -17.77 -2.87
C ARG A 363 -9.36 -17.85 -1.39
N ALA A 364 -9.88 -16.80 -0.78
CA ALA A 364 -10.27 -16.81 0.62
C ALA A 364 -11.62 -16.14 0.83
N SER A 365 -12.35 -16.65 1.82
CA SER A 365 -13.59 -16.02 2.30
C SER A 365 -13.56 -15.89 3.81
N ALA A 366 -13.96 -14.74 4.33
CA ALA A 366 -14.06 -14.50 5.76
C ALA A 366 -15.40 -13.85 6.14
N THR A 367 -15.87 -14.15 7.35
CA THR A 367 -17.03 -13.51 7.96
C THR A 367 -16.69 -13.09 9.38
N ASP A 368 -17.09 -11.89 9.77
CA ASP A 368 -16.86 -11.37 11.11
C ASP A 368 -18.10 -11.48 12.02
N SER A 369 -17.96 -11.06 13.28
CA SER A 369 -19.03 -11.14 14.26
C SER A 369 -20.19 -10.18 14.01
N GLY A 370 -19.97 -9.12 13.23
CA GLY A 370 -20.97 -8.17 12.77
C GLY A 370 -21.72 -8.62 11.51
N GLY A 371 -21.32 -9.75 10.91
CA GLY A 371 -21.92 -10.28 9.68
C GLY A 371 -21.30 -9.70 8.41
N ASN A 372 -20.23 -8.91 8.53
CA ASN A 372 -19.51 -8.39 7.36
C ASN A 372 -18.74 -9.54 6.70
N THR A 373 -18.71 -9.54 5.37
CA THR A 373 -18.04 -10.60 4.60
C THR A 373 -17.02 -10.05 3.63
N VAL A 374 -16.03 -10.88 3.32
CA VAL A 374 -15.12 -10.71 2.19
C VAL A 374 -14.95 -12.06 1.49
N THR A 375 -14.93 -12.07 0.17
CA THR A 375 -14.37 -13.13 -0.65
C THR A 375 -13.38 -12.51 -1.62
N GLN A 376 -12.15 -13.01 -1.66
CA GLN A 376 -11.13 -12.54 -2.59
C GLN A 376 -10.52 -13.70 -3.36
N THR A 377 -10.13 -13.44 -4.60
CA THR A 377 -9.40 -14.36 -5.47
C THR A 377 -8.18 -13.63 -6.02
N VAL A 378 -7.02 -14.29 -5.97
CA VAL A 378 -5.76 -13.85 -6.55
C VAL A 378 -5.28 -14.97 -7.47
N VAL A 379 -5.25 -14.71 -8.78
CA VAL A 379 -4.74 -15.66 -9.78
C VAL A 379 -3.24 -15.46 -9.95
N HIS A 380 -2.47 -16.55 -9.95
CA HIS A 380 -0.99 -16.51 -9.95
C HIS A 380 -0.41 -15.75 -8.75
N ALA A 381 -0.84 -16.10 -7.54
CA ALA A 381 -0.33 -15.54 -6.30
C ALA A 381 1.20 -15.72 -6.14
N TYR A 382 1.73 -16.88 -6.56
CA TYR A 382 3.16 -17.17 -6.57
C TYR A 382 3.50 -18.32 -7.54
N ARG A 383 4.78 -18.46 -7.90
CA ARG A 383 5.28 -19.51 -8.81
C ARG A 383 5.56 -20.82 -8.07
N LEU A 384 5.53 -21.93 -8.81
CA LEU A 384 6.04 -23.24 -8.39
C LEU A 384 7.29 -23.59 -9.21
N LYS A 385 8.35 -24.02 -8.52
CA LYS A 385 9.61 -24.46 -9.13
C LYS A 385 10.16 -25.72 -8.48
#